data_AF-A0A848IGP3-F1
#
_entry.id   AF-A0A848IGP3-F1
#
_cell.length_a   1.000
_cell.length_b   1.000
_cell.length_c   1.000
_cell.angle_alpha   90.00
_cell.angle_beta   90.00
_cell.angle_gamma   90.00
#
_symmetry.space_group_name_H-M   'P 1'
#
loop_
_entity.id
_entity.type
_entity.pdbx_description
1 polymer ?
#
loop_
_entity_poly.entity_id
_entity_poly.type
_entity_poly.pdbx_seq_one_letter_code
_entity_poly.pdbx_strand_id
1 'polypeptide(L)'
;MLFDPASHGLGLADEPGVAWKSERPAVTRRRSAVDFLTLPAVSPEVPATAFLKWREPGKLTETIERHFRYGPLRAHDVRNPTSAGDAFQQAFFAWWGRQSNASFQRLTFLPVLMDSAAVVETLQFTDDGDNSDDPAPLFLAIEVPEENCYELSPGAGELRAAHPMLMRSVMETIRNASNRTLYLRDPEWFWSEYEVWYFDGDLPTDEEAREHLAERFDGPDEVESYLPSTVRAELAPEDVFFTGEMKDAKAFYKGALKGPELMRLRNRLKGRARRVCTALMDLQSLMAYCPKRSLMQFKYFSRNAYEACSLVWEHNRFTEEFVDIHFDDCGSNGATTYPGFIPFETNARAIRTQYEKWARAIRILQSLDTLLSLVSR
;
A
#
# COMPACT_ATOMS: atom_id res chain seq x y z
N MET A 1 -23.85 -27.02 21.31
CA MET A 1 -23.68 -27.69 20.00
C MET A 1 -22.34 -27.22 19.46
N LEU A 2 -21.34 -28.08 19.48
CA LEU A 2 -20.04 -27.83 18.83
C LEU A 2 -20.10 -28.48 17.44
N PHE A 3 -19.63 -27.76 16.44
CA PHE A 3 -19.64 -28.15 15.04
C PHE A 3 -18.74 -29.36 14.79
N ASP A 4 -19.31 -30.36 14.13
CA ASP A 4 -18.62 -31.48 13.49
C ASP A 4 -18.64 -31.25 11.97
N PRO A 5 -17.48 -31.05 11.32
CA PRO A 5 -17.38 -31.12 9.87
C PRO A 5 -16.45 -32.29 9.46
N ALA A 6 -16.78 -33.52 9.86
CA ALA A 6 -16.15 -34.71 9.29
C ALA A 6 -16.77 -35.08 7.93
N SER A 7 -16.36 -34.38 6.87
CA SER A 7 -16.49 -34.90 5.50
C SER A 7 -15.71 -36.20 5.41
N HIS A 8 -16.41 -37.29 5.11
CA HIS A 8 -15.88 -38.64 5.10
C HIS A 8 -14.77 -38.84 4.06
N GLY A 9 -13.71 -39.52 4.51
CA GLY A 9 -12.79 -40.25 3.64
C GLY A 9 -11.37 -39.71 3.65
N LEU A 10 -10.51 -40.31 4.49
CA LEU A 10 -9.19 -40.86 4.10
C LEU A 10 -8.36 -41.23 5.35
N GLY A 11 -8.22 -42.54 5.55
CA GLY A 11 -7.15 -43.26 6.26
C GLY A 11 -6.45 -42.58 7.44
N LEU A 12 -7.03 -42.71 8.64
CA LEU A 12 -6.24 -42.72 9.86
C LEU A 12 -5.44 -44.04 9.88
N ALA A 13 -4.13 -43.94 10.02
CA ALA A 13 -3.26 -45.09 10.23
C ALA A 13 -3.71 -45.82 11.50
N ASP A 14 -3.94 -47.13 11.37
CA ASP A 14 -4.23 -48.06 12.45
C ASP A 14 -3.05 -48.11 13.45
N GLU A 15 -3.02 -47.22 14.44
CA GLU A 15 -2.41 -47.53 15.73
C GLU A 15 -3.51 -47.95 16.70
N PRO A 16 -3.33 -49.04 17.48
CA PRO A 16 -4.35 -49.50 18.40
C PRO A 16 -4.43 -48.56 19.60
N GLY A 17 -5.18 -47.47 19.44
CA GLY A 17 -5.61 -46.62 20.54
C GLY A 17 -6.43 -47.43 21.53
N VAL A 18 -6.05 -47.36 22.81
CA VAL A 18 -6.74 -48.02 23.93
C VAL A 18 -8.25 -47.79 23.81
N ALA A 19 -8.99 -48.89 23.65
CA ALA A 19 -10.44 -48.85 23.50
C ALA A 19 -11.07 -48.15 24.71
N TRP A 20 -11.53 -46.91 24.52
CA TRP A 20 -12.25 -46.17 25.54
C TRP A 20 -13.58 -46.90 25.82
N LYS A 21 -13.64 -47.61 26.95
CA LYS A 21 -14.88 -48.19 27.46
C LYS A 21 -15.53 -47.17 28.38
N SER A 22 -16.67 -46.65 27.97
CA SER A 22 -17.61 -45.96 28.87
C SER A 22 -17.96 -46.91 30.03
N GLU A 23 -17.50 -46.58 31.24
CA GLU A 23 -18.02 -47.22 32.45
C GLU A 23 -19.52 -46.88 32.55
N ARG A 24 -20.33 -47.92 32.76
CA ARG A 24 -21.79 -47.84 32.81
C ARG A 24 -22.24 -46.73 33.76
N PRO A 25 -23.26 -45.92 33.42
CA PRO A 25 -23.75 -44.90 34.33
C PRO A 25 -24.32 -45.57 35.59
N ALA A 26 -23.87 -45.08 36.75
CA ALA A 26 -24.45 -45.45 38.04
C ALA A 26 -25.92 -44.95 38.11
N VAL A 27 -26.79 -45.79 38.65
CA VAL A 27 -28.23 -45.52 38.83
C VAL A 27 -28.44 -44.18 39.54
N THR A 28 -29.12 -43.24 38.87
CA THR A 28 -29.43 -41.92 39.40
C THR A 28 -30.43 -42.01 40.57
N ARG A 29 -29.96 -41.70 41.78
CA ARG A 29 -30.84 -41.37 42.93
C ARG A 29 -30.74 -39.87 43.21
N ARG A 30 -31.89 -39.22 43.43
CA ARG A 30 -31.98 -37.80 43.84
C ARG A 30 -31.08 -37.54 45.04
N ARG A 31 -30.06 -36.69 44.87
CA ARG A 31 -29.26 -36.10 45.95
C ARG A 31 -29.36 -34.58 45.89
N SER A 32 -29.17 -33.95 47.06
CA SER A 32 -29.23 -32.50 47.25
C SER A 32 -28.18 -31.77 46.40
N ALA A 33 -28.55 -30.66 45.78
CA ALA A 33 -27.72 -29.87 44.87
C ALA A 33 -26.73 -28.97 45.62
N VAL A 34 -25.76 -29.59 46.31
CA VAL A 34 -24.65 -28.90 46.98
C VAL A 34 -23.28 -29.22 46.38
N ASP A 35 -23.24 -30.08 45.36
CA ASP A 35 -21.98 -30.50 44.73
C ASP A 35 -21.62 -29.55 43.58
N PHE A 36 -20.53 -28.79 43.77
CA PHE A 36 -19.84 -28.06 42.71
C PHE A 36 -19.54 -28.99 41.53
N LEU A 37 -19.62 -28.48 40.30
CA LEU A 37 -19.21 -29.17 39.07
C LEU A 37 -17.72 -29.52 39.15
N THR A 38 -17.37 -30.64 39.76
CA THR A 38 -16.01 -31.19 39.68
C THR A 38 -15.85 -31.78 38.29
N LEU A 39 -15.05 -31.11 37.45
CA LEU A 39 -14.61 -31.66 36.17
C LEU A 39 -13.97 -33.04 36.42
N PRO A 40 -14.21 -34.04 35.56
CA PRO A 40 -13.56 -35.34 35.70
C PRO A 40 -12.04 -35.16 35.69
N ALA A 41 -11.36 -35.80 36.62
CA ALA A 41 -9.91 -35.78 36.70
C ALA A 41 -9.32 -36.33 35.40
N VAL A 42 -8.64 -35.47 34.64
CA VAL A 42 -7.94 -35.87 33.42
C VAL A 42 -6.69 -36.64 33.86
N SER A 43 -6.46 -37.81 33.26
CA SER A 43 -5.28 -38.62 33.56
C SER A 43 -4.01 -37.79 33.32
N PRO A 44 -2.98 -37.87 34.20
CA PRO A 44 -1.69 -37.22 33.98
C PRO A 44 -0.96 -37.75 32.72
N GLU A 45 -1.42 -38.85 32.13
CA GLU A 45 -0.94 -39.35 30.83
C GLU A 45 -1.51 -38.60 29.62
N VAL A 46 -2.56 -37.81 29.81
CA VAL A 46 -3.11 -36.95 28.76
C VAL A 46 -2.28 -35.67 28.73
N PRO A 47 -1.61 -35.33 27.61
CA PRO A 47 -0.84 -34.11 27.50
C PRO A 47 -1.71 -32.89 27.83
N ALA A 48 -1.32 -32.12 28.84
CA ALA A 48 -2.02 -30.88 29.21
C ALA A 48 -2.01 -29.83 28.09
N THR A 49 -1.11 -30.00 27.13
CA THR A 49 -0.96 -29.19 25.93
C THR A 49 -0.80 -30.10 24.72
N ALA A 50 -1.76 -30.05 23.80
CA ALA A 50 -1.66 -30.63 22.48
C ALA A 50 -1.42 -29.49 21.48
N PHE A 51 -0.35 -29.58 20.69
CA PHE A 51 -0.15 -28.70 19.55
C PHE A 51 -0.82 -29.32 18.33
N LEU A 52 -1.99 -28.80 17.95
CA LEU A 52 -2.63 -29.18 16.70
C LEU A 52 -1.88 -28.51 15.55
N LYS A 53 -0.99 -29.24 14.87
CA LYS A 53 -0.35 -28.76 13.64
C LYS A 53 -1.25 -29.11 12.47
N TRP A 54 -2.01 -28.12 11.96
CA TRP A 54 -2.68 -28.27 10.68
C TRP A 54 -1.62 -28.54 9.62
N ARG A 55 -1.85 -29.53 8.75
CA ARG A 55 -0.87 -29.94 7.74
C ARG A 55 -0.63 -28.75 6.81
N GLU A 56 0.59 -28.21 6.79
CA GLU A 56 0.96 -27.18 5.82
C GLU A 56 0.67 -27.74 4.41
N PRO A 57 -0.06 -27.00 3.55
CA PRO A 57 -0.37 -27.48 2.22
C PRO A 57 0.93 -27.77 1.47
N GLY A 58 1.08 -28.94 0.86
CA GLY A 58 2.33 -29.31 0.16
C GLY A 58 2.77 -28.29 -0.91
N LYS A 59 1.81 -27.57 -1.50
CA LYS A 59 2.05 -26.45 -2.43
C LYS A 59 2.78 -25.27 -1.78
N LEU A 60 2.49 -24.94 -0.52
CA LEU A 60 3.14 -23.84 0.19
C LEU A 60 4.62 -24.15 0.42
N THR A 61 4.92 -25.33 0.96
CA THR A 61 6.30 -25.78 1.19
C THR A 61 7.11 -25.81 -0.10
N GLU A 62 6.53 -26.34 -1.18
CA GLU A 62 7.20 -26.36 -2.50
C GLU A 62 7.51 -24.95 -3.00
N THR A 63 6.56 -24.01 -2.91
CA THR A 63 6.79 -22.60 -3.29
C THR A 63 7.92 -22.00 -2.45
N ILE A 64 7.90 -22.18 -1.13
CA ILE A 64 8.92 -21.66 -0.21
C ILE A 64 10.31 -22.21 -0.55
N GLU A 65 10.45 -23.52 -0.75
CA GLU A 65 11.71 -24.14 -1.15
C GLU A 65 12.27 -23.53 -2.45
N ARG A 66 11.41 -23.27 -3.43
CA ARG A 66 11.82 -22.62 -4.68
C ARG A 66 12.33 -21.20 -4.44
N HIS A 67 11.75 -20.44 -3.50
CA HIS A 67 12.23 -19.11 -3.14
C HIS A 67 13.60 -19.12 -2.44
N PHE A 68 13.87 -20.11 -1.57
CA PHE A 68 15.21 -20.31 -1.02
C PHE A 68 16.22 -20.75 -2.07
N ARG A 69 15.80 -21.61 -3.01
CA ARG A 69 16.70 -22.17 -4.02
C ARG A 69 17.04 -21.21 -5.14
N TYR A 70 16.06 -20.43 -5.61
CA TYR A 70 16.19 -19.59 -6.80
C TYR A 70 16.13 -18.09 -6.50
N GLY A 71 15.62 -17.70 -5.33
CA GLY A 71 15.54 -16.32 -4.89
C GLY A 71 16.76 -15.87 -4.06
N PRO A 72 16.72 -14.64 -3.54
CA PRO A 72 17.80 -14.06 -2.73
C PRO A 72 17.68 -14.41 -1.24
N LEU A 73 16.73 -15.26 -0.86
CA LEU A 73 16.52 -15.67 0.53
C LEU A 73 17.67 -16.57 0.98
N ARG A 74 18.13 -16.39 2.22
CA ARG A 74 19.30 -17.09 2.72
C ARG A 74 18.93 -17.89 3.95
N ALA A 75 19.34 -19.16 3.99
CA ALA A 75 19.11 -20.03 5.15
C ALA A 75 19.68 -19.45 6.46
N HIS A 76 20.76 -18.66 6.40
CA HIS A 76 21.35 -18.01 7.58
C HIS A 76 20.44 -16.97 8.26
N ASP A 77 19.39 -16.50 7.56
CA ASP A 77 18.44 -15.53 8.09
C ASP A 77 17.37 -16.22 8.97
N VAL A 78 17.31 -17.55 8.96
CA VAL A 78 16.30 -18.35 9.63
C VAL A 78 16.85 -18.94 10.92
N ARG A 79 16.12 -18.78 12.03
CA ARG A 79 16.51 -19.28 13.36
C ARG A 79 15.35 -20.05 13.99
N ASN A 80 15.56 -21.34 14.24
CA ASN A 80 14.62 -22.24 14.91
C ASN A 80 13.16 -22.12 14.39
N PRO A 81 12.92 -22.27 13.08
CA PRO A 81 11.59 -22.07 12.54
C PRO A 81 10.64 -23.18 13.00
N THR A 82 9.41 -22.80 13.34
CA THR A 82 8.34 -23.70 13.77
C THR A 82 7.56 -24.32 12.59
N SER A 83 7.64 -23.68 11.42
CA SER A 83 6.96 -24.08 10.18
C SER A 83 7.71 -23.59 8.93
N ALA A 84 7.33 -24.06 7.73
CA ALA A 84 7.90 -23.55 6.49
C ALA A 84 7.54 -22.07 6.28
N GLY A 85 6.29 -21.69 6.58
CA GLY A 85 5.82 -20.31 6.56
C GLY A 85 6.65 -19.39 7.46
N ASP A 86 6.91 -19.80 8.70
CA ASP A 86 7.78 -19.08 9.65
C ASP A 86 9.21 -18.91 9.12
N ALA A 87 9.81 -19.99 8.57
CA ALA A 87 11.12 -19.91 7.94
C ALA A 87 11.16 -18.91 6.78
N PHE A 88 10.13 -18.93 5.93
CA PHE A 88 10.00 -17.99 4.83
C PHE A 88 9.85 -16.55 5.31
N GLN A 89 8.99 -16.31 6.29
CA GLN A 89 8.77 -15.00 6.89
C GLN A 89 10.08 -14.40 7.40
N GLN A 90 10.83 -15.13 8.23
CA GLN A 90 12.11 -14.67 8.77
C GLN A 90 13.10 -14.30 7.66
N ALA A 91 13.27 -15.17 6.66
CA ALA A 91 14.20 -14.92 5.56
C ALA A 91 13.76 -13.77 4.65
N PHE A 92 12.47 -13.65 4.37
CA PHE A 92 11.91 -12.60 3.53
C PHE A 92 12.06 -11.23 4.18
N PHE A 93 11.69 -11.08 5.45
CA PHE A 93 11.83 -9.81 6.15
C PHE A 93 13.30 -9.44 6.38
N ALA A 94 14.18 -10.40 6.60
CA ALA A 94 15.63 -10.15 6.61
C ALA A 94 16.14 -9.67 5.23
N TRP A 95 15.66 -10.25 4.14
CA TRP A 95 15.99 -9.78 2.79
C TRP A 95 15.44 -8.38 2.52
N TRP A 96 14.18 -8.11 2.87
CA TRP A 96 13.54 -6.80 2.73
C TRP A 96 14.31 -5.73 3.51
N GLY A 97 14.63 -6.01 4.78
CA GLY A 97 15.42 -5.13 5.64
C GLY A 97 16.78 -4.74 5.03
N ARG A 98 17.46 -5.68 4.35
CA ARG A 98 18.70 -5.39 3.61
C ARG A 98 18.51 -4.51 2.38
N GLN A 99 17.30 -4.49 1.80
CA GLN A 99 16.97 -3.57 0.72
C GLN A 99 16.61 -2.19 1.30
N SER A 100 15.84 -2.16 2.39
CA SER A 100 15.36 -0.96 3.07
C SER A 100 16.34 -0.46 4.16
N ASN A 101 17.59 -0.16 3.79
CA ASN A 101 18.64 0.26 4.73
C ASN A 101 18.44 1.65 5.37
N ALA A 102 17.38 2.36 5.03
CA ALA A 102 17.04 3.68 5.55
C ALA A 102 15.60 3.67 6.06
N SER A 103 15.36 4.31 7.20
CA SER A 103 14.02 4.65 7.64
C SER A 103 13.42 5.67 6.68
N PHE A 104 12.22 5.40 6.19
CA PHE A 104 11.44 6.37 5.42
C PHE A 104 10.98 7.50 6.35
N GLN A 105 11.10 8.75 5.89
CA GLN A 105 10.72 9.94 6.66
C GLN A 105 9.35 10.47 6.27
N ARG A 106 8.95 10.30 5.00
CA ARG A 106 7.69 10.78 4.44
C ARG A 106 6.78 9.63 4.08
N LEU A 107 7.34 8.56 3.51
CA LEU A 107 6.56 7.40 3.07
C LEU A 107 6.26 6.46 4.24
N THR A 108 4.99 6.05 4.36
CA THR A 108 4.53 5.12 5.40
C THR A 108 3.99 3.86 4.75
N PHE A 109 4.69 2.73 4.92
CA PHE A 109 4.24 1.44 4.40
C PHE A 109 5.02 0.28 5.01
N LEU A 110 4.43 -0.92 5.02
CA LEU A 110 5.02 -2.14 5.55
C LEU A 110 4.73 -3.33 4.62
N PRO A 111 5.71 -4.20 4.32
CA PRO A 111 5.42 -5.44 3.62
C PRO A 111 4.70 -6.42 4.57
N VAL A 112 3.64 -7.06 4.08
CA VAL A 112 2.88 -8.08 4.82
C VAL A 112 2.80 -9.34 3.98
N LEU A 113 3.05 -10.49 4.61
CA LEU A 113 2.91 -11.79 3.96
C LEU A 113 1.55 -12.37 4.29
N MET A 114 0.81 -12.79 3.27
CA MET A 114 -0.54 -13.32 3.41
C MET A 114 -0.67 -14.66 2.71
N ASP A 115 -1.43 -15.57 3.29
CA ASP A 115 -1.86 -16.78 2.60
C ASP A 115 -3.08 -16.48 1.70
N SER A 116 -3.45 -17.46 0.87
CA SER A 116 -4.59 -17.32 -0.03
C SER A 116 -5.91 -17.04 0.70
N ALA A 117 -6.13 -17.64 1.87
CA ALA A 117 -7.38 -17.48 2.62
C ALA A 117 -7.53 -16.05 3.15
N ALA A 118 -6.45 -15.48 3.69
CA ALA A 118 -6.45 -14.10 4.17
C ALA A 118 -6.69 -13.09 3.03
N VAL A 119 -6.17 -13.36 1.83
CA VAL A 119 -6.44 -12.50 0.66
C VAL A 119 -7.89 -12.62 0.21
N VAL A 120 -8.46 -13.82 0.14
CA VAL A 120 -9.90 -14.02 -0.18
C VAL A 120 -10.77 -13.29 0.84
N GLU A 121 -10.47 -13.44 2.12
CA GLU A 121 -11.22 -12.77 3.20
C GLU A 121 -11.15 -11.25 3.12
N THR A 122 -10.03 -10.71 2.63
CA THR A 122 -9.87 -9.26 2.45
C THR A 122 -10.59 -8.77 1.20
N LEU A 123 -10.48 -9.50 0.10
CA LEU A 123 -11.05 -9.12 -1.19
C LEU A 123 -12.57 -9.29 -1.27
N GLN A 124 -13.18 -10.16 -0.45
CA GLN A 124 -14.63 -10.38 -0.47
C GLN A 124 -15.47 -9.12 -0.16
N PHE A 125 -14.85 -8.11 0.45
CA PHE A 125 -15.47 -6.82 0.76
C PHE A 125 -15.16 -5.72 -0.26
N THR A 126 -14.36 -6.04 -1.28
CA THR A 126 -14.00 -5.12 -2.36
C THR A 126 -14.76 -5.50 -3.63
N ASP A 127 -15.30 -4.50 -4.33
CA ASP A 127 -16.02 -4.73 -5.60
C ASP A 127 -15.07 -5.11 -6.76
N ASP A 128 -13.75 -5.01 -6.56
CA ASP A 128 -12.73 -4.98 -7.62
C ASP A 128 -11.89 -6.26 -7.79
N GLY A 129 -12.13 -7.33 -7.01
CA GLY A 129 -11.37 -8.55 -7.23
C GLY A 129 -11.84 -9.77 -6.44
N ASP A 130 -11.88 -10.92 -7.12
CA ASP A 130 -11.91 -12.23 -6.49
C ASP A 130 -10.63 -12.99 -6.89
N ASN A 131 -9.96 -13.61 -5.93
CA ASN A 131 -8.79 -14.46 -6.13
C ASN A 131 -9.06 -15.94 -5.84
N SER A 132 -10.33 -16.34 -5.70
CA SER A 132 -10.75 -17.72 -5.38
C SER A 132 -10.18 -18.79 -6.33
N ASP A 133 -9.97 -18.43 -7.60
CA ASP A 133 -9.38 -19.30 -8.62
C ASP A 133 -7.84 -19.23 -8.72
N ASP A 134 -7.16 -18.37 -7.95
CA ASP A 134 -5.70 -18.28 -7.98
C ASP A 134 -5.06 -19.45 -7.22
N PRO A 135 -4.25 -20.29 -7.88
CA PRO A 135 -3.59 -21.40 -7.21
C PRO A 135 -2.41 -20.98 -6.31
N ALA A 136 -2.03 -19.69 -6.28
CA ALA A 136 -0.90 -19.20 -5.50
C ALA A 136 -1.13 -19.39 -3.99
N PRO A 137 -0.22 -20.08 -3.27
CA PRO A 137 -0.40 -20.34 -1.84
C PRO A 137 0.02 -19.16 -0.96
N LEU A 138 0.69 -18.15 -1.52
CA LEU A 138 1.33 -17.06 -0.77
C LEU A 138 1.32 -15.77 -1.60
N PHE A 139 1.05 -14.66 -0.91
CA PHE A 139 0.97 -13.32 -1.45
C PHE A 139 1.80 -12.33 -0.63
N LEU A 140 2.32 -11.31 -1.31
CA LEU A 140 2.84 -10.10 -0.69
C LEU A 140 1.78 -9.01 -0.81
N ALA A 141 1.41 -8.43 0.32
CA ALA A 141 0.69 -7.17 0.40
C ALA A 141 1.66 -6.07 0.86
N ILE A 142 1.31 -4.82 0.55
CA ILE A 142 1.97 -3.66 1.14
C ILE A 142 0.91 -2.97 1.99
N GLU A 143 1.05 -3.00 3.30
CA GLU A 143 0.15 -2.29 4.20
C GLU A 143 0.54 -0.81 4.26
N VAL A 144 -0.46 0.05 4.16
CA VAL A 144 -0.38 1.48 4.43
C VAL A 144 -1.30 1.73 5.63
N PRO A 145 -0.77 1.69 6.86
CA PRO A 145 -1.59 1.70 8.07
C PRO A 145 -2.20 3.07 8.38
N GLU A 146 -1.54 4.12 7.91
CA GLU A 146 -1.95 5.51 8.07
C GLU A 146 -1.42 6.31 6.89
N GLU A 147 -2.00 7.47 6.69
CA GLU A 147 -1.54 8.42 5.69
C GLU A 147 -1.15 9.74 6.34
N ASN A 148 0.08 10.14 6.06
CA ASN A 148 0.60 11.45 6.46
C ASN A 148 0.47 12.43 5.29
N CYS A 149 -0.01 13.64 5.60
CA CYS A 149 -0.14 14.73 4.63
C CYS A 149 1.01 15.73 4.80
N TYR A 150 1.65 16.12 3.70
CA TYR A 150 2.80 17.03 3.71
C TYR A 150 2.62 18.20 2.74
N GLU A 151 3.00 19.39 3.19
CA GLU A 151 2.84 20.64 2.43
C GLU A 151 4.05 20.94 1.54
N LEU A 152 3.80 21.38 0.31
CA LEU A 152 4.82 21.78 -0.66
C LEU A 152 5.11 23.28 -0.67
N SER A 153 4.13 24.12 -0.31
CA SER A 153 4.21 25.59 -0.40
C SER A 153 5.37 26.21 0.39
N PRO A 154 5.76 25.74 1.61
CA PRO A 154 6.83 26.39 2.39
C PRO A 154 8.18 26.38 1.67
N GLY A 155 8.34 25.42 0.76
CA GLY A 155 9.56 25.18 0.03
C GLY A 155 9.62 25.73 -1.39
N ALA A 156 8.46 26.06 -1.95
CA ALA A 156 8.34 26.30 -3.38
C ALA A 156 8.98 27.63 -3.81
N GLY A 157 8.94 28.66 -2.96
CA GLY A 157 9.56 29.97 -3.25
C GLY A 157 11.05 29.87 -3.55
N GLU A 158 11.80 29.08 -2.76
CA GLU A 158 13.24 28.85 -3.00
C GLU A 158 13.48 28.14 -4.33
N LEU A 159 12.64 27.13 -4.66
CA LEU A 159 12.79 26.36 -5.89
C LEU A 159 12.46 27.20 -7.13
N ARG A 160 11.39 28.00 -7.08
CA ARG A 160 11.00 28.95 -8.14
C ARG A 160 12.07 29.99 -8.39
N ALA A 161 12.66 30.54 -7.32
CA ALA A 161 13.76 31.50 -7.41
C ALA A 161 15.03 30.86 -8.02
N ALA A 162 15.28 29.58 -7.74
CA ALA A 162 16.41 28.85 -8.32
C ALA A 162 16.22 28.57 -9.82
N HIS A 163 15.03 28.11 -10.22
CA HIS A 163 14.65 27.95 -11.62
C HIS A 163 13.12 27.74 -11.75
N PRO A 164 12.42 28.43 -12.68
CA PRO A 164 10.95 28.36 -12.78
C PRO A 164 10.41 26.95 -13.06
N MET A 165 11.17 26.08 -13.75
CA MET A 165 10.79 24.69 -14.02
C MET A 165 11.21 23.69 -12.95
N LEU A 166 11.87 24.10 -11.88
CA LEU A 166 12.38 23.15 -10.88
C LEU A 166 11.26 22.46 -10.13
N MET A 167 10.24 23.20 -9.67
CA MET A 167 9.09 22.62 -8.96
C MET A 167 8.35 21.62 -9.85
N ARG A 168 8.08 22.02 -11.10
CA ARG A 168 7.49 21.13 -12.10
C ARG A 168 8.30 19.84 -12.32
N SER A 169 9.62 19.95 -12.32
CA SER A 169 10.52 18.80 -12.46
C SER A 169 10.47 17.87 -11.25
N VAL A 170 10.33 18.43 -10.05
CA VAL A 170 10.09 17.68 -8.81
C VAL A 170 8.82 16.87 -8.95
N MET A 171 7.73 17.56 -9.24
CA MET A 171 6.41 16.97 -9.33
C MET A 171 6.39 15.87 -10.42
N GLU A 172 6.96 16.10 -11.61
CA GLU A 172 6.94 15.10 -12.71
C GLU A 172 7.72 13.85 -12.29
N THR A 173 8.81 14.04 -11.55
CA THR A 173 9.65 12.94 -11.06
C THR A 173 8.94 12.16 -9.96
N ILE A 174 8.24 12.83 -9.04
CA ILE A 174 7.42 12.20 -7.98
C ILE A 174 6.33 11.32 -8.61
N ARG A 175 5.52 11.87 -9.52
CA ARG A 175 4.44 11.11 -10.17
C ARG A 175 4.97 9.91 -10.94
N ASN A 176 6.09 10.08 -11.64
CA ASN A 176 6.75 8.97 -12.33
C ASN A 176 7.24 7.86 -11.39
N ALA A 177 7.72 8.22 -10.20
CA ALA A 177 8.15 7.26 -9.19
C ALA A 177 6.95 6.56 -8.54
N SER A 178 5.91 7.31 -8.20
CA SER A 178 4.62 6.83 -7.68
C SER A 178 4.01 5.76 -8.60
N ASN A 179 3.83 6.08 -9.89
CA ASN A 179 3.32 5.13 -10.91
C ASN A 179 4.15 3.84 -11.08
N ARG A 180 5.42 3.86 -10.69
CA ARG A 180 6.31 2.70 -10.77
C ARG A 180 6.38 1.90 -9.48
N THR A 181 5.90 2.42 -8.36
CA THR A 181 6.09 1.84 -7.04
C THR A 181 4.79 1.79 -6.25
N LEU A 182 4.61 2.69 -5.29
CA LEU A 182 3.41 2.86 -4.50
C LEU A 182 2.78 4.20 -4.86
N TYR A 183 1.46 4.23 -4.91
CA TYR A 183 0.74 5.45 -5.22
C TYR A 183 0.89 6.48 -4.08
N LEU A 184 0.84 7.75 -4.47
CA LEU A 184 0.85 8.90 -3.58
C LEU A 184 -0.29 9.78 -4.05
N ARG A 185 -1.08 10.34 -3.13
CA ARG A 185 -1.99 11.42 -3.48
C ARG A 185 -1.14 12.65 -3.73
N ASP A 186 -1.20 13.13 -4.96
CA ASP A 186 -0.56 14.37 -5.35
C ASP A 186 -1.61 15.49 -5.45
N PRO A 187 -1.20 16.77 -5.59
CA PRO A 187 -2.13 17.88 -5.70
C PRO A 187 -3.15 17.76 -6.85
N GLU A 188 -2.87 16.95 -7.87
CA GLU A 188 -3.81 16.69 -8.96
C GLU A 188 -4.94 15.75 -8.53
N TRP A 189 -4.69 14.81 -7.61
CA TRP A 189 -5.75 14.00 -7.00
C TRP A 189 -6.80 14.89 -6.31
N PHE A 190 -6.37 15.85 -5.46
CA PHE A 190 -7.29 16.78 -4.80
C PHE A 190 -8.07 17.65 -5.79
N TRP A 191 -7.42 18.03 -6.89
CA TRP A 191 -8.09 18.75 -7.98
C TRP A 191 -9.17 17.90 -8.65
N SER A 192 -8.90 16.62 -8.89
CA SER A 192 -9.88 15.68 -9.42
C SER A 192 -11.05 15.43 -8.45
N GLU A 193 -10.79 15.34 -7.15
CA GLU A 193 -11.87 15.22 -6.15
C GLU A 193 -12.76 16.46 -6.12
N TYR A 194 -12.18 17.66 -6.24
CA TYR A 194 -12.95 18.90 -6.40
C TYR A 194 -13.85 18.86 -7.63
N GLU A 195 -13.32 18.44 -8.77
CA GLU A 195 -14.06 18.33 -10.02
C GLU A 195 -15.24 17.34 -9.91
N VAL A 196 -15.00 16.18 -9.30
CA VAL A 196 -16.04 15.17 -9.07
C VAL A 196 -17.09 15.66 -8.08
N TRP A 197 -16.69 16.26 -6.96
CA TRP A 197 -17.60 16.59 -5.87
C TRP A 197 -18.49 17.81 -6.13
N TYR A 198 -17.99 18.76 -6.90
CA TYR A 198 -18.71 20.00 -7.20
C TYR A 198 -19.35 19.99 -8.59
N PHE A 199 -18.85 19.18 -9.52
CA PHE A 199 -19.26 19.23 -10.93
C PHE A 199 -19.37 17.86 -11.61
N ASP A 200 -19.48 16.76 -10.84
CA ASP A 200 -19.65 15.40 -11.37
C ASP A 200 -18.56 14.96 -12.37
N GLY A 201 -17.38 15.55 -12.31
CA GLY A 201 -16.27 15.24 -13.22
C GLY A 201 -16.28 16.03 -14.54
N ASP A 202 -17.13 17.04 -14.69
CA ASP A 202 -17.18 17.93 -15.87
C ASP A 202 -16.89 19.38 -15.46
N LEU A 203 -15.60 19.74 -15.43
CA LEU A 203 -15.17 21.05 -14.94
C LEU A 203 -15.69 22.22 -15.82
N PRO A 204 -16.55 23.10 -15.28
CA PRO A 204 -17.07 24.24 -16.02
C PRO A 204 -16.10 25.43 -16.04
N THR A 205 -16.39 26.43 -16.87
CA THR A 205 -15.75 27.75 -16.75
C THR A 205 -16.21 28.46 -15.47
N ASP A 206 -15.45 29.44 -14.97
CA ASP A 206 -15.85 30.20 -13.77
C ASP A 206 -17.24 30.85 -13.88
N GLU A 207 -17.69 31.21 -15.08
CA GLU A 207 -19.02 31.80 -15.27
C GLU A 207 -20.13 30.76 -15.13
N GLU A 208 -19.97 29.60 -15.77
CA GLU A 208 -20.89 28.46 -15.64
C GLU A 208 -20.87 27.91 -14.20
N ALA A 209 -19.69 27.85 -13.57
CA ALA A 209 -19.52 27.46 -12.18
C ALA A 209 -20.30 28.40 -11.26
N ARG A 210 -20.24 29.72 -11.50
CA ARG A 210 -20.95 30.71 -10.69
C ARG A 210 -22.47 30.50 -10.71
N GLU A 211 -23.03 30.20 -11.87
CA GLU A 211 -24.47 29.88 -12.01
C GLU A 211 -24.82 28.60 -11.23
N HIS A 212 -24.03 27.53 -11.41
CA HIS A 212 -24.27 26.25 -10.73
C HIS A 212 -24.14 26.36 -9.21
N LEU A 213 -23.08 27.01 -8.73
CA LEU A 213 -22.79 27.16 -7.31
C LEU A 213 -23.77 28.11 -6.60
N ALA A 214 -24.39 29.06 -7.32
CA ALA A 214 -25.43 29.92 -6.75
C ALA A 214 -26.72 29.16 -6.40
N GLU A 215 -26.95 27.96 -6.95
CA GLU A 215 -28.03 27.07 -6.52
C GLU A 215 -27.70 26.32 -5.22
N ARG A 216 -26.39 26.14 -4.93
CA ARG A 216 -25.88 25.39 -3.78
C ARG A 216 -25.56 26.28 -2.57
N PHE A 217 -25.16 27.54 -2.81
CA PHE A 217 -24.71 28.48 -1.77
C PHE A 217 -25.53 29.78 -1.77
N ASP A 218 -25.82 30.30 -0.57
CA ASP A 218 -26.66 31.49 -0.39
C ASP A 218 -25.88 32.82 -0.54
N GLY A 219 -24.55 32.79 -0.52
CA GLY A 219 -23.69 33.98 -0.47
C GLY A 219 -22.77 34.14 -1.69
N PRO A 220 -22.69 35.33 -2.33
CA PRO A 220 -21.81 35.53 -3.49
C PRO A 220 -20.32 35.39 -3.13
N ASP A 221 -19.92 35.83 -1.93
CA ASP A 221 -18.53 35.67 -1.46
C ASP A 221 -18.16 34.19 -1.27
N GLU A 222 -19.12 33.35 -0.90
CA GLU A 222 -18.94 31.91 -0.79
C GLU A 222 -18.76 31.32 -2.19
N VAL A 223 -19.65 31.63 -3.14
CA VAL A 223 -19.55 31.17 -4.54
C VAL A 223 -18.18 31.51 -5.15
N GLU A 224 -17.68 32.74 -5.00
CA GLU A 224 -16.37 33.14 -5.51
C GLU A 224 -15.21 32.31 -4.95
N SER A 225 -15.32 31.90 -3.68
CA SER A 225 -14.33 31.07 -3.00
C SER A 225 -14.33 29.60 -3.47
N TYR A 226 -15.38 29.17 -4.18
CA TYR A 226 -15.54 27.82 -4.74
C TYR A 226 -15.36 27.79 -6.26
N LEU A 227 -15.01 28.90 -6.91
CA LEU A 227 -14.78 28.91 -8.35
C LEU A 227 -13.55 28.08 -8.76
N PRO A 228 -13.59 27.43 -9.93
CA PRO A 228 -12.46 26.65 -10.43
C PRO A 228 -11.15 27.42 -10.40
N SER A 229 -11.10 28.67 -10.87
CA SER A 229 -9.84 29.44 -10.88
C SER A 229 -9.27 29.73 -9.49
N THR A 230 -10.13 29.98 -8.49
CA THR A 230 -9.75 30.21 -7.10
C THR A 230 -9.21 28.93 -6.48
N VAL A 231 -10.00 27.85 -6.54
CA VAL A 231 -9.67 26.57 -5.92
C VAL A 231 -8.45 25.92 -6.58
N ARG A 232 -8.28 26.09 -7.89
CA ARG A 232 -7.11 25.61 -8.65
C ARG A 232 -5.81 26.16 -8.08
N ALA A 233 -5.79 27.45 -7.74
CA ALA A 233 -4.63 28.13 -7.19
C ALA A 233 -4.29 27.64 -5.78
N GLU A 234 -5.29 27.24 -4.99
CA GLU A 234 -5.12 26.71 -3.63
C GLU A 234 -4.69 25.25 -3.62
N LEU A 235 -5.31 24.41 -4.45
CA LEU A 235 -5.06 22.97 -4.47
C LEU A 235 -3.79 22.62 -5.24
N ALA A 236 -3.63 23.13 -6.46
CA ALA A 236 -2.56 22.69 -7.35
C ALA A 236 -2.13 23.81 -8.31
N PRO A 237 -1.30 24.77 -7.86
CA PRO A 237 -0.78 25.83 -8.73
C PRO A 237 -0.15 25.32 -10.04
N GLU A 238 -0.02 26.21 -11.03
CA GLU A 238 0.40 25.87 -12.40
C GLU A 238 1.71 25.05 -12.46
N ASP A 239 2.69 25.33 -11.59
CA ASP A 239 3.99 24.65 -11.56
C ASP A 239 4.00 23.32 -10.79
N VAL A 240 2.86 22.92 -10.23
CA VAL A 240 2.64 21.66 -9.50
C VAL A 240 1.72 20.70 -10.27
N PHE A 241 0.94 21.22 -11.20
CA PHE A 241 -0.05 20.47 -11.98
C PHE A 241 0.54 19.84 -13.25
N PHE A 242 0.04 18.66 -13.63
CA PHE A 242 0.59 17.89 -14.75
C PHE A 242 -0.35 17.74 -15.93
N THR A 243 -1.66 17.65 -15.71
CA THR A 243 -2.66 17.47 -16.76
C THR A 243 -3.09 18.82 -17.31
N GLY A 244 -2.36 19.31 -18.29
CA GLY A 244 -2.74 20.56 -18.96
C GLY A 244 -4.04 20.44 -19.74
N GLU A 245 -5.18 20.74 -19.11
CA GLU A 245 -6.34 21.30 -19.81
C GLU A 245 -6.12 22.80 -20.02
N MET A 246 -5.11 23.14 -20.83
CA MET A 246 -5.00 24.49 -21.37
C MET A 246 -4.77 24.39 -22.87
N LYS A 247 -5.52 25.22 -23.60
CA LYS A 247 -5.65 25.30 -25.08
C LYS A 247 -4.31 25.42 -25.85
N ASP A 248 -3.18 25.50 -25.16
CA ASP A 248 -1.85 25.64 -25.76
C ASP A 248 -0.85 24.62 -25.21
N ALA A 249 -1.12 23.34 -25.51
CA ALA A 249 -0.29 22.20 -25.14
C ALA A 249 1.21 22.42 -25.44
N LYS A 250 1.56 23.15 -26.50
CA LYS A 250 2.95 23.44 -26.90
C LYS A 250 3.76 24.29 -25.91
N ALA A 251 3.13 25.24 -25.21
CA ALA A 251 3.81 26.06 -24.20
C ALA A 251 3.97 25.29 -22.89
N PHE A 252 2.97 24.47 -22.56
CA PHE A 252 2.99 23.56 -21.42
C PHE A 252 4.05 22.46 -21.60
N TYR A 253 4.40 22.03 -22.82
CA TYR A 253 5.44 21.04 -23.09
C TYR A 253 6.90 21.53 -22.98
N LYS A 254 7.19 22.70 -22.40
CA LYS A 254 8.55 22.96 -21.87
C LYS A 254 8.75 22.04 -20.67
N GLY A 255 9.13 20.79 -20.96
CA GLY A 255 9.10 19.67 -20.03
C GLY A 255 10.02 19.83 -18.81
N ALA A 256 9.85 18.95 -17.82
CA ALA A 256 10.76 18.89 -16.69
C ALA A 256 12.22 18.89 -17.11
N LEU A 257 13.04 19.57 -16.32
CA LEU A 257 14.48 19.64 -16.46
C LEU A 257 15.06 18.22 -16.55
N LYS A 258 15.85 17.99 -17.59
CA LYS A 258 16.52 16.70 -17.83
C LYS A 258 17.94 16.71 -17.25
N GLY A 259 18.56 15.54 -17.15
CA GLY A 259 19.86 15.33 -16.50
C GLY A 259 20.93 16.41 -16.78
N PRO A 260 21.23 16.75 -18.05
CA PRO A 260 22.22 17.79 -18.37
C PRO A 260 21.82 19.21 -17.91
N GLU A 261 20.53 19.53 -17.85
CA GLU A 261 20.02 20.82 -17.37
C GLU A 261 20.08 20.87 -15.85
N LEU A 262 19.63 19.80 -15.18
CA LEU A 262 19.74 19.64 -13.73
C LEU A 262 21.21 19.72 -13.27
N MET A 263 22.14 19.09 -13.98
CA MET A 263 23.56 19.15 -13.65
C MET A 263 24.12 20.57 -13.76
N ARG A 264 23.77 21.30 -14.84
CA ARG A 264 24.18 22.71 -15.03
C ARG A 264 23.60 23.61 -13.94
N LEU A 265 22.32 23.41 -13.61
CA LEU A 265 21.64 24.15 -12.55
C LEU A 265 22.26 23.85 -11.17
N ARG A 266 22.43 22.57 -10.82
CA ARG A 266 23.05 22.09 -9.59
C ARG A 266 24.41 22.73 -9.33
N ASN A 267 25.24 22.86 -10.36
CA ASN A 267 26.60 23.41 -10.22
C ASN A 267 26.62 24.92 -9.92
N ARG A 268 25.51 25.64 -10.17
CA ARG A 268 25.36 27.08 -9.87
C ARG A 268 24.66 27.33 -8.54
N LEU A 269 23.89 26.36 -8.05
CA LEU A 269 23.10 26.47 -6.83
C LEU A 269 23.87 26.07 -5.57
N LYS A 270 23.36 26.48 -4.42
CA LYS A 270 23.79 26.05 -3.08
C LYS A 270 22.55 25.64 -2.27
N GLY A 271 22.76 25.19 -1.03
CA GLY A 271 21.67 24.93 -0.09
C GLY A 271 20.70 23.84 -0.54
N ARG A 272 19.42 24.03 -0.22
CA ARG A 272 18.35 23.04 -0.44
C ARG A 272 18.08 22.86 -1.93
N ALA A 273 18.00 23.92 -2.73
CA ALA A 273 17.80 23.81 -4.17
C ALA A 273 18.87 22.94 -4.87
N ARG A 274 20.15 23.02 -4.47
CA ARG A 274 21.21 22.12 -4.96
C ARG A 274 20.96 20.65 -4.58
N ARG A 275 20.52 20.40 -3.35
CA ARG A 275 20.18 19.03 -2.88
C ARG A 275 18.99 18.47 -3.65
N VAL A 276 17.96 19.27 -3.91
CA VAL A 276 16.82 18.89 -4.74
C VAL A 276 17.26 18.50 -6.14
N CYS A 277 18.10 19.31 -6.82
CA CYS A 277 18.63 18.90 -8.14
C CYS A 277 19.41 17.58 -8.08
N THR A 278 20.13 17.31 -6.98
CA THR A 278 20.87 16.05 -6.81
C THR A 278 19.91 14.87 -6.65
N ALA A 279 18.95 14.97 -5.74
CA ALA A 279 17.94 13.95 -5.52
C ALA A 279 17.11 13.67 -6.79
N LEU A 280 16.78 14.72 -7.56
CA LEU A 280 16.11 14.57 -8.86
C LEU A 280 16.95 13.77 -9.85
N MET A 281 18.22 14.12 -10.01
CA MET A 281 19.12 13.40 -10.91
C MET A 281 19.25 11.92 -10.50
N ASP A 282 19.38 11.64 -9.21
CA ASP A 282 19.53 10.28 -8.68
C ASP A 282 18.25 9.47 -8.93
N LEU A 283 17.08 10.03 -8.63
CA LEU A 283 15.79 9.39 -8.85
C LEU A 283 15.48 9.19 -10.35
N GLN A 284 15.74 10.19 -11.19
CA GLN A 284 15.61 10.06 -12.65
C GLN A 284 16.54 8.99 -13.21
N SER A 285 17.78 8.90 -12.71
CA SER A 285 18.74 7.87 -13.13
C SER A 285 18.27 6.46 -12.76
N LEU A 286 17.73 6.27 -11.56
CA LEU A 286 17.14 4.99 -11.14
C LEU A 286 15.97 4.56 -12.04
N MET A 287 15.14 5.53 -12.46
CA MET A 287 13.97 5.26 -13.29
C MET A 287 14.28 5.13 -14.79
N ALA A 288 15.42 5.64 -15.28
CA ALA A 288 15.75 5.68 -16.71
C ALA A 288 15.74 4.29 -17.38
N TYR A 289 16.13 3.25 -16.64
CA TYR A 289 16.15 1.86 -17.12
C TYR A 289 15.02 1.00 -16.53
N CYS A 290 14.02 1.65 -15.93
CA CYS A 290 12.81 0.98 -15.45
C CYS A 290 11.74 0.99 -16.53
N PRO A 291 10.95 -0.08 -16.65
CA PRO A 291 9.75 -0.02 -17.46
C PRO A 291 8.80 1.05 -16.89
N LYS A 292 7.87 1.54 -17.73
CA LYS A 292 6.86 2.51 -17.29
C LYS A 292 5.77 1.90 -16.40
N ARG A 293 5.56 0.58 -16.48
CA ARG A 293 4.62 -0.16 -15.62
C ARG A 293 5.15 -0.28 -14.19
N SER A 294 4.24 -0.45 -13.24
CA SER A 294 4.56 -0.70 -11.84
C SER A 294 5.53 -1.88 -11.67
N LEU A 295 6.54 -1.67 -10.83
CA LEU A 295 7.47 -2.68 -10.36
C LEU A 295 6.87 -3.52 -9.23
N MET A 296 5.84 -3.01 -8.55
CA MET A 296 5.13 -3.73 -7.50
C MET A 296 4.11 -4.73 -8.04
N GLN A 297 3.78 -4.73 -9.34
CA GLN A 297 3.04 -5.80 -10.03
C GLN A 297 1.82 -6.36 -9.26
N PHE A 298 1.03 -5.51 -8.61
CA PHE A 298 -0.24 -5.90 -8.01
C PHE A 298 -1.10 -6.61 -9.05
N LYS A 299 -1.57 -7.81 -8.68
CA LYS A 299 -2.45 -8.62 -9.54
C LYS A 299 -3.90 -8.37 -9.16
N TYR A 300 -4.16 -8.30 -7.87
CA TYR A 300 -5.45 -7.99 -7.28
C TYR A 300 -5.33 -6.60 -6.66
N PHE A 301 -6.09 -5.66 -7.18
CA PHE A 301 -6.21 -4.34 -6.58
C PHE A 301 -7.28 -4.39 -5.52
N SER A 302 -7.12 -3.56 -4.49
CA SER A 302 -8.15 -3.36 -3.48
C SER A 302 -8.49 -1.87 -3.45
N ARG A 303 -9.67 -1.53 -2.94
CA ARG A 303 -9.99 -0.15 -2.61
C ARG A 303 -9.21 0.21 -1.36
N ASN A 304 -8.24 1.09 -1.51
CA ASN A 304 -7.30 1.43 -0.45
C ASN A 304 -7.69 2.73 0.22
N ALA A 305 -7.80 2.72 1.54
CA ALA A 305 -8.14 3.92 2.30
C ALA A 305 -6.95 4.88 2.37
N TYR A 306 -5.74 4.37 2.59
CA TYR A 306 -4.56 5.20 2.86
C TYR A 306 -3.49 5.02 1.80
N GLU A 307 -2.91 6.12 1.34
CA GLU A 307 -1.78 6.08 0.41
C GLU A 307 -0.45 6.36 1.11
N ALA A 308 0.66 5.98 0.48
CA ALA A 308 1.96 5.99 1.17
C ALA A 308 2.35 7.39 1.69
N CYS A 309 1.85 8.45 1.07
CA CYS A 309 1.60 9.75 1.67
C CYS A 309 0.66 10.60 0.79
N SER A 310 0.15 11.69 1.37
CA SER A 310 -0.50 12.79 0.67
C SER A 310 0.44 13.98 0.52
N LEU A 311 0.45 14.59 -0.66
CA LEU A 311 1.13 15.85 -0.94
C LEU A 311 0.10 16.91 -1.28
N VAL A 312 0.05 17.97 -0.47
CA VAL A 312 -0.80 19.13 -0.69
C VAL A 312 0.04 20.35 -1.01
N TRP A 313 -0.53 21.31 -1.73
CA TRP A 313 0.13 22.60 -1.89
C TRP A 313 0.27 23.29 -0.52
N GLU A 314 -0.85 23.51 0.16
CA GLU A 314 -0.97 24.07 1.50
C GLU A 314 -2.19 23.44 2.17
N HIS A 315 -2.18 23.27 3.49
CA HIS A 315 -3.37 22.84 4.19
C HIS A 315 -4.47 23.89 4.08
N ASN A 316 -5.62 23.46 3.56
CA ASN A 316 -6.81 24.29 3.44
C ASN A 316 -8.07 23.42 3.62
N ARG A 317 -9.23 24.09 3.70
CA ARG A 317 -10.52 23.45 3.90
C ARG A 317 -10.82 22.34 2.88
N PHE A 318 -10.41 22.51 1.62
CA PHE A 318 -10.67 21.56 0.55
C PHE A 318 -9.84 20.29 0.73
N THR A 319 -8.56 20.43 1.09
CA THR A 319 -7.70 19.28 1.33
C THR A 319 -8.16 18.43 2.50
N GLU A 320 -8.70 19.05 3.55
CA GLU A 320 -9.28 18.35 4.70
C GLU A 320 -10.62 17.69 4.30
N GLU A 321 -11.52 18.45 3.67
CA GLU A 321 -12.83 17.97 3.24
C GLU A 321 -12.73 16.76 2.31
N PHE A 322 -11.86 16.79 1.29
CA PHE A 322 -11.74 15.66 0.35
C PHE A 322 -11.11 14.42 0.96
N VAL A 323 -10.22 14.58 1.94
CA VAL A 323 -9.66 13.44 2.68
C VAL A 323 -10.74 12.81 3.55
N ASP A 324 -11.53 13.63 4.25
CA ASP A 324 -12.64 13.15 5.08
C ASP A 324 -13.71 12.45 4.23
N ILE A 325 -14.13 13.05 3.11
CA ILE A 325 -15.07 12.44 2.16
C ILE A 325 -14.54 11.09 1.66
N HIS A 326 -13.26 11.05 1.29
CA HIS A 326 -12.65 9.81 0.82
C HIS A 326 -12.65 8.73 1.90
N PHE A 327 -12.35 9.08 3.15
CA PHE A 327 -12.38 8.12 4.26
C PHE A 327 -13.80 7.66 4.61
N ASP A 328 -14.80 8.53 4.54
CA ASP A 328 -16.21 8.18 4.75
C ASP A 328 -16.71 7.23 3.64
N ASP A 329 -16.34 7.49 2.39
CA ASP A 329 -16.60 6.61 1.25
C ASP A 329 -15.91 5.25 1.43
N CYS A 330 -14.64 5.26 1.85
CA CYS A 330 -13.89 4.04 2.14
C CYS A 330 -14.51 3.21 3.27
N GLY A 331 -14.93 3.86 4.35
CA GLY A 331 -15.58 3.22 5.50
C GLY A 331 -16.92 2.56 5.13
N SER A 332 -17.59 3.07 4.11
CA SER A 332 -18.87 2.56 3.63
C SER A 332 -18.72 1.39 2.63
N ASN A 333 -17.55 1.26 1.99
CA ASN A 333 -17.34 0.40 0.83
C ASN A 333 -16.27 -0.70 1.03
N GLY A 334 -16.01 -1.11 2.28
CA GLY A 334 -15.10 -2.23 2.57
C GLY A 334 -13.64 -2.00 2.19
N ALA A 335 -13.21 -0.73 2.14
CA ALA A 335 -11.83 -0.38 1.83
C ALA A 335 -10.85 -0.97 2.84
N THR A 336 -9.61 -1.19 2.40
CA THR A 336 -8.56 -1.83 3.18
C THR A 336 -7.33 -0.93 3.30
N THR A 337 -6.36 -1.33 4.12
CA THR A 337 -5.04 -0.69 4.22
C THR A 337 -4.06 -1.22 3.16
N TYR A 338 -4.51 -2.07 2.22
CA TYR A 338 -3.66 -2.70 1.21
C TYR A 338 -4.01 -2.16 -0.18
N PRO A 339 -3.08 -1.50 -0.92
CA PRO A 339 -3.29 -1.13 -2.31
C PRO A 339 -3.56 -2.34 -3.23
N GLY A 340 -3.11 -3.52 -2.81
CA GLY A 340 -3.37 -4.77 -3.50
C GLY A 340 -2.46 -5.91 -3.06
N PHE A 341 -2.59 -7.02 -3.79
CA PHE A 341 -1.93 -8.29 -3.49
C PHE A 341 -1.11 -8.80 -4.68
N ILE A 342 0.08 -9.30 -4.38
CA ILE A 342 1.07 -9.77 -5.36
C ILE A 342 1.35 -11.25 -5.10
N PRO A 343 0.92 -12.18 -5.96
CA PRO A 343 1.24 -13.60 -5.77
C PRO A 343 2.75 -13.83 -5.89
N PHE A 344 3.28 -14.72 -5.04
CA PHE A 344 4.67 -15.15 -5.15
C PHE A 344 4.87 -16.05 -6.37
N GLU A 345 5.92 -15.77 -7.15
CA GLU A 345 6.21 -16.49 -8.37
C GLU A 345 6.70 -17.92 -8.10
N THR A 346 6.28 -18.88 -8.91
CA THR A 346 6.61 -20.30 -8.66
C THR A 346 7.72 -20.84 -9.56
N ASN A 347 8.13 -20.14 -10.62
CA ASN A 347 9.20 -20.61 -11.51
C ASN A 347 10.52 -19.84 -11.27
N ALA A 348 11.65 -20.53 -11.45
CA ALA A 348 12.97 -20.00 -11.09
C ALA A 348 13.32 -18.65 -11.74
N ARG A 349 12.94 -18.44 -13.02
CA ARG A 349 13.22 -17.18 -13.72
C ARG A 349 12.36 -16.03 -13.19
N ALA A 350 11.07 -16.29 -12.99
CA ALA A 350 10.13 -15.29 -12.49
C ALA A 350 10.42 -14.92 -11.04
N ILE A 351 10.79 -15.88 -10.19
CA ILE A 351 11.27 -15.61 -8.81
C ILE A 351 12.40 -14.59 -8.83
N ARG A 352 13.49 -14.84 -9.58
CA ARG A 352 14.62 -13.89 -9.66
C ARG A 352 14.17 -12.51 -10.14
N THR A 353 13.36 -12.49 -11.20
CA THR A 353 12.84 -11.26 -11.79
C THR A 353 11.96 -10.48 -10.81
N GLN A 354 11.14 -11.16 -10.00
CA GLN A 354 10.25 -10.58 -9.01
C GLN A 354 11.06 -9.85 -7.92
N TYR A 355 12.04 -10.54 -7.32
CA TYR A 355 12.91 -9.92 -6.31
C TYR A 355 13.78 -8.79 -6.88
N GLU A 356 14.25 -8.89 -8.13
CA GLU A 356 14.97 -7.80 -8.80
C GLU A 356 14.10 -6.54 -8.98
N LYS A 357 12.83 -6.72 -9.33
CA LYS A 357 11.86 -5.61 -9.45
C LYS A 357 11.58 -4.99 -8.09
N TRP A 358 11.32 -5.79 -7.06
CA TRP A 358 11.07 -5.29 -5.71
C TRP A 358 12.29 -4.57 -5.13
N ALA A 359 13.49 -5.12 -5.26
CA ALA A 359 14.73 -4.44 -4.83
C ALA A 359 14.88 -3.07 -5.52
N ARG A 360 14.51 -2.98 -6.80
CA ARG A 360 14.53 -1.71 -7.53
C ARG A 360 13.43 -0.75 -7.09
N ALA A 361 12.22 -1.26 -6.85
CA ALA A 361 11.10 -0.47 -6.31
C ALA A 361 11.47 0.16 -4.96
N ILE A 362 12.06 -0.62 -4.05
CA ILE A 362 12.52 -0.14 -2.74
C ILE A 362 13.57 0.96 -2.89
N ARG A 363 14.53 0.81 -3.82
CA ARG A 363 15.53 1.87 -4.10
C ARG A 363 14.92 3.14 -4.67
N ILE A 364 13.89 3.02 -5.51
CA ILE A 364 13.13 4.16 -6.02
C ILE A 364 12.40 4.84 -4.86
N LEU A 365 11.71 4.08 -4.01
CA LEU A 365 11.01 4.60 -2.83
C LEU A 365 11.96 5.33 -1.88
N GLN A 366 13.18 4.82 -1.63
CA GLN A 366 14.18 5.49 -0.80
C GLN A 366 14.64 6.83 -1.39
N SER A 367 14.88 6.85 -2.70
CA SER A 367 15.29 8.06 -3.41
C SER A 367 14.15 9.08 -3.51
N LEU A 368 12.91 8.59 -3.68
CA LEU A 368 11.69 9.38 -3.61
C LEU A 368 11.50 9.99 -2.23
N ASP A 369 11.59 9.21 -1.16
CA ASP A 369 11.49 9.70 0.22
C ASP A 369 12.53 10.77 0.55
N THR A 370 13.75 10.61 0.05
CA THR A 370 14.81 11.64 0.14
C THR A 370 14.42 12.93 -0.58
N LEU A 371 13.83 12.82 -1.78
CA LEU A 371 13.34 13.98 -2.51
C LEU A 371 12.18 14.65 -1.77
N LEU A 372 11.19 13.88 -1.33
CA LEU A 372 10.02 14.37 -0.58
C LEU A 372 10.46 15.14 0.66
N SER A 373 11.38 14.58 1.45
CA SER A 373 11.95 15.21 2.65
C SER A 373 12.64 16.55 2.38
N LEU A 374 13.09 16.80 1.14
CA LEU A 374 13.70 18.08 0.76
C LEU A 374 12.68 19.11 0.27
N VAL A 375 11.51 18.68 -0.20
CA VAL A 375 10.54 19.54 -0.87
C VAL A 375 9.28 19.80 -0.05
N SER A 376 8.92 18.89 0.86
CA SER A 376 7.75 19.00 1.72
C SER A 376 8.10 19.19 3.20
N ARG A 377 7.17 19.75 3.97
CA ARG A 377 7.29 19.93 5.42
C ARG A 377 6.43 18.92 6.17
#